data_AF-A0A521KYR6-F1
#
_entry.id   AF-A0A521KYR6-F1
#
_cell.length_a   1.000
_cell.length_b   1.000
_cell.length_c   1.000
_cell.angle_alpha   90.00
_cell.angle_beta   90.00
_cell.angle_gamma   90.00
#
_symmetry.space_group_name_H-M   'P 1'
#
loop_
_entity.id
_entity.type
_entity.pdbx_description
1 polymer ?
#
loop_
_entity_poly.entity_id
_entity_poly.type
_entity_poly.pdbx_seq_one_letter_code
_entity_poly.pdbx_strand_id
1 'polypeptide(L)'
;AHRAGLELFPWLAGGLTFPAAGEAPPLATAHPDWLCKGADGEPLVHASARWFDWQDERVQAFASALVADLAQRYEIDGVQLDDRFPAVPKSALGRLSSSAARAAALTEWLGALKLRLDAIDPSIALSAAPLESIASLRECAQDTAAWRAKRIVDLELVQAPDRDYAVWQTAVGQLELGQFSPAVFQRLPAGAFTKAGDARLPSKLLVEAVAWSRAGGAGQVSFTYSGLLARGTELPNALRAGPFKHAASPPWREAAGWRPRGMIFPALAEGAEGPWHVDAEWPDFQVLDGGVQGSFGWWVQQPHAAWFDVHVWVPADQRGLARQATYLLQGEQERTWVELDLAAVDQPGWVRIGSVELRGGELAEPVRLVATEGSKDLHTPAGPILLTVNRRLSPDARW
;
A
#
# COMPACT_ATOMS: atom_id res chain seq x y z
N ALA A 1 -6.34 -4.22 1.27
CA ALA A 1 -6.58 -3.08 0.36
C ALA A 1 -7.09 -3.54 -1.01
N HIS A 2 -6.39 -4.46 -1.67
CA HIS A 2 -6.68 -4.87 -3.05
C HIS A 2 -8.07 -5.46 -3.29
N ARG A 3 -8.60 -6.25 -2.35
CA ARG A 3 -10.02 -6.71 -2.40
C ARG A 3 -11.00 -5.54 -2.57
N ALA A 4 -10.72 -4.38 -2.00
CA ALA A 4 -11.56 -3.18 -2.12
C ALA A 4 -11.25 -2.32 -3.35
N GLY A 5 -10.31 -2.73 -4.22
CA GLY A 5 -9.84 -1.96 -5.36
C GLY A 5 -8.95 -0.77 -4.99
N LEU A 6 -8.37 -0.76 -3.79
CA LEU A 6 -7.48 0.32 -3.32
C LEU A 6 -6.02 0.01 -3.65
N GLU A 7 -5.21 1.04 -3.86
CA GLU A 7 -3.74 0.95 -3.89
C GLU A 7 -3.16 0.95 -2.48
N LEU A 8 -2.01 0.28 -2.32
CA LEU A 8 -1.30 0.13 -1.06
C LEU A 8 0.10 0.72 -1.17
N PHE A 9 0.36 1.76 -0.38
CA PHE A 9 1.66 2.39 -0.23
C PHE A 9 2.15 2.19 1.21
N PRO A 10 3.11 1.30 1.49
CA PRO A 10 3.75 1.25 2.79
C PRO A 10 4.40 2.60 3.11
N TRP A 11 4.11 3.11 4.30
CA TRP A 11 4.62 4.40 4.76
C TRP A 11 5.86 4.20 5.64
N LEU A 12 7.00 4.69 5.16
CA LEU A 12 8.26 4.76 5.90
C LEU A 12 8.36 6.11 6.61
N ALA A 13 8.37 6.06 7.94
CA ALA A 13 8.22 7.23 8.78
C ALA A 13 9.51 7.59 9.54
N GLY A 14 9.61 8.87 9.88
CA GLY A 14 10.48 9.43 10.89
C GLY A 14 11.95 9.46 10.52
N GLY A 15 12.35 9.20 9.28
CA GLY A 15 13.78 9.17 8.92
C GLY A 15 14.61 8.18 9.74
N LEU A 16 14.00 7.05 10.15
CA LEU A 16 14.57 6.06 11.08
C LEU A 16 14.79 6.57 12.52
N THR A 17 14.15 7.66 12.93
CA THR A 17 14.24 8.16 14.31
C THR A 17 13.58 7.23 15.32
N PHE A 18 14.04 7.33 16.57
CA PHE A 18 13.44 6.64 17.71
C PHE A 18 13.45 7.53 18.97
N PRO A 19 12.55 7.29 19.95
CA PRO A 19 12.49 8.08 21.17
C PRO A 19 13.84 8.13 21.90
N ALA A 20 14.22 9.32 22.39
CA ALA A 20 15.45 9.49 23.16
C ALA A 20 15.36 8.89 24.58
N ALA A 21 14.13 8.76 25.10
CA ALA A 21 13.83 8.08 26.34
C ALA A 21 13.40 6.63 26.07
N GLY A 22 13.80 5.71 26.95
CA GLY A 22 13.49 4.29 26.83
C GLY A 22 14.63 3.47 26.23
N GLU A 23 14.33 2.21 25.93
CA GLU A 23 15.29 1.27 25.34
C GLU A 23 15.55 1.59 23.87
N ALA A 24 16.82 1.50 23.46
CA ALA A 24 17.19 1.70 22.08
C ALA A 24 16.70 0.51 21.22
N PRO A 25 16.17 0.75 20.00
CA PRO A 25 15.75 -0.33 19.14
C PRO A 25 16.95 -1.20 18.72
N PRO A 26 16.72 -2.47 18.33
CA PRO A 26 17.81 -3.40 17.98
C PRO A 26 18.82 -2.83 16.97
N LEU A 27 18.35 -2.07 15.97
CA LEU A 27 19.22 -1.43 14.98
C LEU A 27 20.19 -0.43 15.62
N ALA A 28 19.71 0.41 16.55
CA ALA A 28 20.54 1.42 17.22
C ALA A 28 21.47 0.79 18.27
N THR A 29 21.06 -0.32 18.88
CA THR A 29 21.89 -1.11 19.81
C THR A 29 23.03 -1.81 19.08
N ALA A 30 22.76 -2.36 17.88
CA ALA A 30 23.76 -3.05 17.07
C ALA A 30 24.72 -2.07 16.37
N HIS A 31 24.23 -0.89 15.98
CA HIS A 31 25.00 0.11 15.23
C HIS A 31 24.93 1.50 15.89
N PRO A 32 25.45 1.67 17.12
CA PRO A 32 25.44 2.96 17.81
C PRO A 32 26.30 4.02 17.10
N ASP A 33 27.25 3.60 16.27
CA ASP A 33 28.11 4.46 15.47
C ASP A 33 27.39 5.08 14.26
N TRP A 34 26.22 4.57 13.86
CA TRP A 34 25.41 5.12 12.76
C TRP A 34 24.54 6.31 13.19
N LEU A 35 24.52 6.65 14.47
CA LEU A 35 23.71 7.74 14.99
C LEU A 35 24.35 9.10 14.70
N CYS A 36 23.51 10.09 14.39
CA CYS A 36 23.91 11.49 14.38
C CYS A 36 24.57 11.86 15.72
N LYS A 37 25.71 12.53 15.69
CA LYS A 37 26.42 12.98 16.90
C LYS A 37 26.32 14.49 17.10
N GLY A 38 26.10 14.91 18.34
CA GLY A 38 26.09 16.29 18.81
C GLY A 38 27.48 16.91 18.86
N ALA A 39 27.57 18.16 19.31
CA ALA A 39 28.83 18.91 19.40
C ALA A 39 29.83 18.31 20.42
N ASP A 40 29.33 17.58 21.39
CA ASP A 40 30.07 16.82 22.40
C ASP A 40 30.57 15.46 21.89
N GLY A 41 30.09 15.00 20.73
CA GLY A 41 30.37 13.66 20.20
C GLY A 41 29.38 12.59 20.68
N GLU A 42 28.42 12.95 21.53
CA GLU A 42 27.36 12.07 22.02
C GLU A 42 26.21 11.96 21.01
N PRO A 43 25.35 10.93 21.07
CA PRO A 43 24.18 10.83 20.19
C PRO A 43 23.28 12.06 20.28
N LEU A 44 23.00 12.68 19.13
CA LEU A 44 22.17 13.87 19.03
C LEU A 44 20.73 13.57 19.45
N VAL A 45 20.19 14.41 20.33
CA VAL A 45 18.76 14.44 20.66
C VAL A 45 18.13 15.69 20.06
N HIS A 46 17.14 15.51 19.20
CA HIS A 46 16.35 16.60 18.62
C HIS A 46 14.86 16.23 18.63
N ALA A 47 14.02 17.15 19.12
CA ALA A 47 12.58 16.92 19.28
C ALA A 47 12.25 15.62 20.04
N SER A 48 12.97 15.36 21.14
CA SER A 48 12.84 14.15 21.97
C SER A 48 13.15 12.82 21.26
N ALA A 49 13.81 12.87 20.10
CA ALA A 49 14.21 11.71 19.32
C ALA A 49 15.71 11.68 19.04
N ARG A 50 16.25 10.47 18.86
CA ARG A 50 17.58 10.20 18.32
C ARG A 50 17.46 9.87 16.83
N TRP A 51 18.49 10.20 16.07
CA TRP A 51 18.48 10.19 14.61
C TRP A 51 19.64 9.35 14.07
N PHE A 52 19.39 8.54 13.04
CA PHE A 52 20.46 7.95 12.24
C PHE A 52 21.06 9.02 11.31
N ASP A 53 22.35 8.88 10.99
CA ASP A 53 23.03 9.80 10.08
C ASP A 53 22.80 9.38 8.62
N TRP A 54 21.96 10.13 7.91
CA TRP A 54 21.68 9.89 6.49
C TRP A 54 22.84 10.23 5.55
N GLN A 55 23.96 10.77 6.05
CA GLN A 55 25.21 10.85 5.29
C GLN A 55 26.08 9.60 5.42
N ASP A 56 25.75 8.69 6.34
CA ASP A 56 26.42 7.39 6.42
C ASP A 56 25.86 6.47 5.31
N GLU A 57 26.73 6.03 4.41
CA GLU A 57 26.39 5.12 3.30
C GLU A 57 25.79 3.81 3.80
N ARG A 58 26.10 3.37 5.03
CA ARG A 58 25.54 2.15 5.64
C ARG A 58 24.07 2.33 6.05
N VAL A 59 23.72 3.51 6.55
CA VAL A 59 22.32 3.88 6.84
C VAL A 59 21.51 3.94 5.54
N GLN A 60 22.07 4.57 4.52
CA GLN A 60 21.50 4.62 3.18
C GLN A 60 21.30 3.23 2.57
N ALA A 61 22.29 2.34 2.68
CA ALA A 61 22.22 0.97 2.20
C ALA A 61 21.14 0.16 2.92
N PHE A 62 21.02 0.31 4.24
CA PHE A 62 19.96 -0.31 5.03
C PHE A 62 18.57 0.15 4.58
N ALA A 63 18.36 1.47 4.44
CA ALA A 63 17.09 2.01 3.99
C ALA A 63 16.72 1.54 2.57
N SER A 64 17.68 1.52 1.65
CA SER A 64 17.47 1.01 0.29
C SER A 64 17.16 -0.49 0.28
N ALA A 65 17.79 -1.28 1.16
CA ALA A 65 17.50 -2.70 1.31
C ALA A 65 16.09 -2.93 1.86
N LEU A 66 15.65 -2.14 2.85
CA LEU A 66 14.30 -2.22 3.41
C LEU A 66 13.23 -1.94 2.33
N VAL A 67 13.40 -0.88 1.54
CA VAL A 67 12.49 -0.53 0.44
C VAL A 67 12.46 -1.64 -0.62
N ALA A 68 13.61 -2.18 -1.01
CA ALA A 68 13.69 -3.27 -1.97
C ALA A 68 13.03 -4.55 -1.45
N ASP A 69 13.22 -4.89 -0.16
CA ASP A 69 12.59 -6.05 0.47
C ASP A 69 11.07 -5.94 0.48
N LEU A 70 10.53 -4.74 0.78
CA LEU A 70 9.10 -4.46 0.68
C LEU A 70 8.56 -4.68 -0.74
N ALA A 71 9.23 -4.11 -1.74
CA ALA A 71 8.85 -4.22 -3.15
C ALA A 71 8.92 -5.67 -3.67
N GLN A 72 9.91 -6.45 -3.22
CA GLN A 72 10.10 -7.84 -3.66
C GLN A 72 9.12 -8.80 -2.99
N ARG A 73 8.84 -8.64 -1.69
CA ARG A 73 8.02 -9.59 -0.93
C ARG A 73 6.53 -9.32 -0.97
N TYR A 74 6.13 -8.06 -1.11
CA TYR A 74 4.73 -7.68 -1.02
C TYR A 74 4.22 -7.07 -2.33
N GLU A 75 2.99 -7.39 -2.68
CA GLU A 75 2.31 -6.74 -3.81
C GLU A 75 1.87 -5.33 -3.37
N ILE A 76 2.77 -4.37 -3.53
CA ILE A 76 2.56 -2.95 -3.22
C ILE A 76 2.44 -2.15 -4.50
N ASP A 77 1.74 -1.02 -4.45
CA ASP A 77 1.52 -0.14 -5.61
C ASP A 77 2.49 1.05 -5.61
N GLY A 78 3.15 1.27 -4.49
CA GLY A 78 4.16 2.29 -4.33
C GLY A 78 4.74 2.30 -2.93
N VAL A 79 5.68 3.20 -2.67
CA VAL A 79 6.34 3.41 -1.38
C VAL A 79 6.15 4.87 -1.00
N GLN A 80 5.75 5.15 0.25
CA GLN A 80 5.57 6.51 0.75
C GLN A 80 6.67 6.86 1.75
N LEU A 81 7.43 7.92 1.46
CA LEU A 81 8.39 8.54 2.37
C LEU A 81 7.76 9.76 3.05
N ASP A 82 7.96 10.00 4.36
CA ASP A 82 7.44 11.21 5.01
C ASP A 82 8.32 12.45 4.86
N ASP A 83 7.96 13.51 5.58
CA ASP A 83 8.72 14.77 5.63
C ASP A 83 10.14 14.61 6.14
N ARG A 84 10.47 13.48 6.76
CA ARG A 84 11.76 13.25 7.42
C ARG A 84 12.52 12.08 6.82
N PHE A 85 12.05 11.47 5.75
CA PHE A 85 12.66 10.30 5.13
C PHE A 85 13.10 10.62 3.69
N PRO A 86 14.39 10.88 3.42
CA PRO A 86 15.49 11.05 4.36
C PRO A 86 15.58 12.48 4.89
N ALA A 87 16.07 12.68 6.10
CA ALA A 87 16.31 14.02 6.66
C ALA A 87 17.42 14.05 7.69
N VAL A 88 18.17 15.16 7.69
CA VAL A 88 19.16 15.48 8.72
C VAL A 88 18.61 16.63 9.57
N PRO A 89 18.47 16.47 10.91
CA PRO A 89 17.85 17.49 11.73
C PRO A 89 18.69 18.78 11.76
N LYS A 90 18.03 19.94 11.80
CA LYS A 90 18.67 21.26 11.78
C LYS A 90 19.81 21.41 12.80
N SER A 91 19.65 20.84 14.00
CA SER A 91 20.66 20.91 15.06
C SER A 91 21.92 20.07 14.78
N ALA A 92 21.86 19.09 13.87
CA ALA A 92 23.04 18.41 13.32
C ALA A 92 23.75 19.25 12.25
N LEU A 93 23.17 20.38 11.81
CA LEU A 93 23.69 21.11 10.65
C LEU A 93 25.02 21.81 10.88
N GLY A 94 25.42 22.03 12.14
CA GLY A 94 26.64 22.77 12.50
C GLY A 94 27.97 22.04 12.28
N ARG A 95 27.99 20.79 11.77
CA ARG A 95 29.22 19.98 11.65
C ARG A 95 29.51 19.34 10.29
N LEU A 96 28.57 19.38 9.35
CA LEU A 96 28.73 18.73 8.04
C LEU A 96 28.57 19.80 6.95
N SER A 97 29.02 19.50 5.73
CA SER A 97 29.10 20.39 4.56
C SER A 97 27.89 21.35 4.39
N SER A 98 28.03 22.41 3.59
CA SER A 98 26.93 23.37 3.34
C SER A 98 25.62 22.63 3.06
N SER A 99 24.47 23.16 3.51
CA SER A 99 23.16 22.49 3.35
C SER A 99 22.91 22.01 1.92
N ALA A 100 23.52 22.65 0.92
CA ALA A 100 23.53 22.26 -0.48
C ALA A 100 24.21 20.90 -0.76
N ALA A 101 25.41 20.65 -0.21
CA ALA A 101 26.13 19.39 -0.45
C ALA A 101 25.41 18.18 0.16
N ARG A 102 24.78 18.37 1.33
CA ARG A 102 23.93 17.34 1.95
C ARG A 102 22.68 17.08 1.15
N ALA A 103 22.02 18.14 0.69
CA ALA A 103 20.85 17.99 -0.16
C ALA A 103 21.17 17.32 -1.49
N ALA A 104 22.35 17.57 -2.06
CA ALA A 104 22.86 16.87 -3.23
C ALA A 104 23.04 15.37 -2.94
N ALA A 105 23.70 15.00 -1.85
CA ALA A 105 23.91 13.59 -1.47
C ALA A 105 22.59 12.84 -1.23
N LEU A 106 21.65 13.45 -0.51
CA LEU A 106 20.31 12.86 -0.31
C LEU A 106 19.55 12.70 -1.64
N THR A 107 19.69 13.68 -2.53
CA THR A 107 19.09 13.62 -3.88
C THR A 107 19.71 12.51 -4.73
N GLU A 108 21.02 12.32 -4.68
CA GLU A 108 21.71 11.24 -5.38
C GLU A 108 21.28 9.87 -4.86
N TRP A 109 21.24 9.70 -3.53
CA TRP A 109 20.74 8.49 -2.90
C TRP A 109 19.29 8.19 -3.29
N LEU A 110 18.40 9.19 -3.24
CA LEU A 110 16.99 9.00 -3.58
C LEU A 110 16.82 8.63 -5.07
N GLY A 111 17.64 9.21 -5.94
CA GLY A 111 17.70 8.82 -7.35
C GLY A 111 18.14 7.37 -7.55
N ALA A 112 19.17 6.93 -6.82
CA ALA A 112 19.61 5.53 -6.85
C ALA A 112 18.55 4.58 -6.29
N LEU A 113 17.80 5.01 -5.26
CA LEU A 113 16.67 4.25 -4.72
C LEU A 113 15.55 4.09 -5.75
N LYS A 114 15.17 5.15 -6.47
CA LYS A 114 14.17 5.11 -7.55
C LYS A 114 14.58 4.13 -8.65
N LEU A 115 15.82 4.22 -9.14
CA LEU A 115 16.33 3.29 -10.15
C LEU A 115 16.30 1.83 -9.67
N ARG A 116 16.57 1.59 -8.39
CA ARG A 116 16.50 0.25 -7.80
C ARG A 116 15.06 -0.27 -7.72
N LEU A 117 14.10 0.59 -7.38
CA LEU A 117 12.67 0.24 -7.41
C LEU A 117 12.21 -0.11 -8.82
N ASP A 118 12.57 0.72 -9.80
CA ASP A 118 12.21 0.50 -11.21
C ASP A 118 12.79 -0.81 -11.78
N ALA A 119 13.98 -1.20 -11.31
CA ALA A 119 14.59 -2.47 -11.68
C ALA A 119 13.88 -3.70 -11.05
N ILE A 120 13.15 -3.52 -9.95
CA ILE A 120 12.35 -4.58 -9.32
C ILE A 120 11.00 -4.66 -10.02
N ASP A 121 10.30 -3.54 -10.11
CA ASP A 121 9.00 -3.41 -10.75
C ASP A 121 8.75 -1.92 -11.07
N PRO A 122 8.80 -1.51 -12.36
CA PRO A 122 8.62 -0.12 -12.77
C PRO A 122 7.19 0.40 -12.56
N SER A 123 6.23 -0.46 -12.19
CA SER A 123 4.88 -0.04 -11.82
C SER A 123 4.75 0.44 -10.37
N ILE A 124 5.78 0.23 -9.53
CA ILE A 124 5.80 0.68 -8.14
C ILE A 124 6.21 2.15 -8.08
N ALA A 125 5.30 3.01 -7.65
CA ALA A 125 5.56 4.45 -7.53
C ALA A 125 6.38 4.80 -6.28
N LEU A 126 7.32 5.75 -6.41
CA LEU A 126 8.01 6.38 -5.29
C LEU A 126 7.31 7.71 -4.94
N SER A 127 6.69 7.76 -3.77
CA SER A 127 6.03 8.93 -3.22
C SER A 127 6.80 9.52 -2.04
N ALA A 128 6.85 10.84 -1.93
CA ALA A 128 7.43 11.55 -0.79
C ALA A 128 6.51 12.68 -0.31
N ALA A 129 6.49 12.94 1.00
CA ALA A 129 5.68 13.99 1.61
C ALA A 129 6.53 15.08 2.29
N PRO A 130 7.39 15.81 1.54
CA PRO A 130 8.26 16.82 2.13
C PRO A 130 7.48 18.00 2.72
N LEU A 131 8.14 18.77 3.57
CA LEU A 131 7.69 20.11 3.95
C LEU A 131 7.67 21.04 2.71
N GLU A 132 7.14 22.25 2.88
CA GLU A 132 7.29 23.30 1.85
C GLU A 132 8.77 23.50 1.49
N SER A 133 9.07 23.80 0.21
CA SER A 133 10.42 23.67 -0.35
C SER A 133 11.53 24.43 0.40
N ILE A 134 11.24 25.59 1.00
CA ILE A 134 12.23 26.35 1.79
C ILE A 134 12.48 25.66 3.13
N ALA A 135 11.43 25.28 3.86
CA ALA A 135 11.54 24.53 5.10
C ALA A 135 12.20 23.16 4.88
N SER A 136 11.81 22.43 3.83
CA SER A 136 12.36 21.12 3.47
C SER A 136 13.88 21.18 3.26
N LEU A 137 14.38 22.19 2.54
CA LEU A 137 15.83 22.39 2.37
C LEU A 137 16.50 22.85 3.67
N ARG A 138 15.89 23.78 4.41
CA ARG A 138 16.47 24.41 5.61
C ARG A 138 16.52 23.47 6.82
N GLU A 139 15.51 22.62 6.97
CA GLU A 139 15.26 21.84 8.18
C GLU A 139 15.62 20.37 8.01
N CYS A 140 15.53 19.85 6.78
CA CYS A 140 15.70 18.44 6.47
C CYS A 140 16.79 18.16 5.43
N ALA A 141 17.39 19.21 4.84
CA ALA A 141 18.32 19.11 3.72
C ALA A 141 17.73 18.40 2.48
N GLN A 142 16.43 18.54 2.25
CA GLN A 142 15.74 17.95 1.11
C GLN A 142 15.60 18.99 -0.02
N ASP A 143 16.28 18.77 -1.14
CA ASP A 143 16.15 19.61 -2.34
C ASP A 143 15.02 19.09 -3.24
N THR A 144 13.79 19.38 -2.83
CA THR A 144 12.61 18.96 -3.59
C THR A 144 12.65 19.49 -5.01
N ALA A 145 13.19 20.69 -5.28
CA ALA A 145 13.31 21.23 -6.63
C ALA A 145 14.22 20.37 -7.52
N ALA A 146 15.34 19.90 -6.99
CA ALA A 146 16.19 18.93 -7.70
C ALA A 146 15.48 17.60 -7.93
N TRP A 147 14.69 17.10 -6.96
CA TRP A 147 13.90 15.88 -7.13
C TRP A 147 12.91 15.99 -8.30
N ARG A 148 12.26 17.15 -8.44
CA ARG A 148 11.36 17.45 -9.57
C ARG A 148 12.10 17.51 -10.90
N ALA A 149 13.19 18.28 -10.95
CA ALA A 149 13.98 18.46 -12.16
C ALA A 149 14.53 17.13 -12.70
N LYS A 150 14.89 16.23 -11.78
CA LYS A 150 15.42 14.88 -12.08
C LYS A 150 14.34 13.80 -12.17
N ARG A 151 13.05 14.12 -11.92
CA ARG A 151 11.92 13.17 -11.89
C ARG A 151 12.18 11.95 -10.99
N ILE A 152 12.71 12.20 -9.79
CA ILE A 152 13.07 11.13 -8.84
C ILE A 152 11.85 10.56 -8.13
N VAL A 153 10.92 11.44 -7.73
CA VAL A 153 9.67 11.06 -7.06
C VAL A 153 8.53 11.11 -8.07
N ASP A 154 7.72 10.06 -8.09
CA ASP A 154 6.52 9.95 -8.93
C ASP A 154 5.35 10.73 -8.31
N LEU A 155 5.36 10.92 -6.99
CA LEU A 155 4.37 11.71 -6.25
C LEU A 155 5.05 12.58 -5.17
N GLU A 156 4.83 13.89 -5.22
CA GLU A 156 5.26 14.82 -4.17
C GLU A 156 4.04 15.38 -3.42
N LEU A 157 3.85 14.92 -2.18
CA LEU A 157 2.78 15.32 -1.27
C LEU A 157 3.23 16.48 -0.40
N VAL A 158 3.20 17.71 -0.94
CA VAL A 158 3.63 18.88 -0.15
C VAL A 158 2.71 19.11 1.04
N GLN A 159 3.29 19.05 2.24
CA GLN A 159 2.56 19.33 3.46
C GLN A 159 2.33 20.83 3.61
N ALA A 160 1.08 21.24 3.75
CA ALA A 160 0.68 22.61 4.07
C ALA A 160 0.03 22.62 5.46
N PRO A 161 0.83 22.65 6.55
CA PRO A 161 0.33 22.45 7.91
C PRO A 161 -0.39 23.67 8.51
N ASP A 162 -0.49 24.79 7.78
CA ASP A 162 -1.09 26.02 8.31
C ASP A 162 -2.57 25.85 8.63
N ARG A 163 -2.92 26.20 9.87
CA ARG A 163 -4.23 25.92 10.49
C ARG A 163 -5.29 26.97 10.16
N ASP A 164 -4.93 28.01 9.43
CA ASP A 164 -5.81 29.10 9.02
C ASP A 164 -6.21 28.92 7.55
N TYR A 165 -7.51 28.89 7.29
CA TYR A 165 -8.08 28.67 5.96
C TYR A 165 -7.67 29.75 4.94
N ALA A 166 -7.57 31.02 5.34
CA ALA A 166 -7.18 32.11 4.45
C ALA A 166 -5.68 32.04 4.11
N VAL A 167 -4.86 31.61 5.06
CA VAL A 167 -3.43 31.35 4.85
C VAL A 167 -3.23 30.12 3.98
N TRP A 168 -3.99 29.04 4.20
CA TRP A 168 -3.98 27.86 3.34
C TRP A 168 -4.37 28.23 1.90
N GLN A 169 -5.46 28.99 1.70
CA GLN A 169 -5.90 29.43 0.37
C GLN A 169 -4.86 30.35 -0.30
N THR A 170 -4.23 31.24 0.47
CA THR A 170 -3.17 32.14 -0.04
C THR A 170 -1.88 31.39 -0.35
N ALA A 171 -1.45 30.47 0.51
CA ALA A 171 -0.26 29.63 0.30
C ALA A 171 -0.45 28.73 -0.91
N VAL A 172 -1.62 28.09 -1.04
CA VAL A 172 -1.99 27.30 -2.22
C VAL A 172 -1.98 28.17 -3.49
N GLY A 173 -2.57 29.37 -3.46
CA GLY A 173 -2.55 30.31 -4.61
C GLY A 173 -1.18 30.93 -4.92
N GLN A 174 -0.28 31.07 -3.94
CA GLN A 174 1.09 31.59 -4.15
C GLN A 174 2.04 30.53 -4.72
N LEU A 175 1.80 29.26 -4.43
CA LEU A 175 2.52 28.16 -5.09
C LEU A 175 2.25 28.16 -6.61
N GLU A 176 1.17 28.81 -7.09
CA GLU A 176 0.72 28.82 -8.50
C GLU A 176 1.48 29.78 -9.45
N LEU A 177 2.36 30.69 -8.99
CA LEU A 177 3.03 31.66 -9.88
C LEU A 177 4.36 31.19 -10.49
N GLY A 178 4.73 29.91 -10.35
CA GLY A 178 5.96 29.37 -10.90
C GLY A 178 5.83 27.96 -11.48
N GLN A 179 5.55 27.89 -12.79
CA GLN A 179 5.80 26.74 -13.69
C GLN A 179 5.11 25.40 -13.34
N PHE A 180 3.91 25.19 -13.88
CA PHE A 180 3.24 23.89 -13.89
C PHE A 180 3.24 23.33 -15.31
N SER A 181 4.10 22.34 -15.56
CA SER A 181 3.99 21.48 -16.75
C SER A 181 3.06 20.31 -16.41
N PRO A 182 2.11 19.93 -17.28
CA PRO A 182 1.10 18.88 -17.04
C PRO A 182 1.61 17.47 -16.70
N ALA A 183 2.93 17.28 -16.56
CA ALA A 183 3.55 15.97 -16.62
C ALA A 183 4.03 15.36 -15.29
N VAL A 184 4.13 16.07 -14.15
CA VAL A 184 4.72 15.42 -12.94
C VAL A 184 4.18 15.89 -11.57
N PHE A 185 3.44 17.00 -11.44
CA PHE A 185 3.19 17.58 -10.10
C PHE A 185 1.72 17.69 -9.72
N GLN A 186 1.20 16.64 -9.10
CA GLN A 186 0.00 16.75 -8.28
C GLN A 186 0.43 17.18 -6.86
N ARG A 187 0.59 18.49 -6.63
CA ARG A 187 0.66 19.01 -5.27
C ARG A 187 -0.71 18.86 -4.64
N LEU A 188 -0.89 17.76 -3.92
CA LEU A 188 -2.01 17.64 -3.02
C LEU A 188 -1.68 18.50 -1.80
N PRO A 189 -2.55 19.39 -1.32
CA PRO A 189 -2.42 19.85 0.05
C PRO A 189 -2.56 18.63 0.96
N ALA A 190 -1.44 18.03 1.34
CA ALA A 190 -1.39 17.12 2.46
C ALA A 190 -1.61 17.98 3.71
N GLY A 191 -2.70 17.72 4.42
CA GLY A 191 -2.98 18.42 5.67
C GLY A 191 -4.15 19.39 5.63
N ALA A 192 -5.19 19.13 4.84
CA ALA A 192 -6.49 19.35 5.47
C ALA A 192 -6.55 18.38 6.65
N PHE A 193 -6.07 18.81 7.82
CA PHE A 193 -6.27 18.09 9.07
C PHE A 193 -7.78 17.92 9.18
N THR A 194 -8.28 16.75 8.76
CA THR A 194 -9.68 16.38 8.93
C THR A 194 -10.02 16.41 10.43
N LYS A 195 -8.98 16.30 11.27
CA LYS A 195 -8.97 16.59 12.70
C LYS A 195 -7.61 17.15 13.18
N ALA A 196 -7.61 18.32 13.82
CA ALA A 196 -6.49 18.84 14.62
C ALA A 196 -7.02 19.22 16.01
N GLY A 197 -6.68 18.44 17.04
CA GLY A 197 -7.37 18.55 18.34
C GLY A 197 -8.88 18.36 18.19
N ASP A 198 -9.66 19.37 18.61
CA ASP A 198 -11.12 19.37 18.49
C ASP A 198 -11.65 20.02 17.20
N ALA A 199 -10.80 20.69 16.42
CA ALA A 199 -11.22 21.24 15.14
C ALA A 199 -11.52 20.13 14.13
N ARG A 200 -12.54 20.35 13.28
CA ARG A 200 -12.97 19.44 12.21
C ARG A 200 -13.18 20.23 10.93
N LEU A 201 -12.63 19.75 9.82
CA LEU A 201 -12.81 20.39 8.52
C LEU A 201 -14.30 20.34 8.08
N PRO A 202 -14.89 21.46 7.61
CA PRO A 202 -16.23 21.44 7.04
C PRO A 202 -16.31 20.61 5.74
N SER A 203 -17.41 19.89 5.54
CA SER A 203 -17.61 19.04 4.35
C SER A 203 -17.56 19.81 3.02
N LYS A 204 -18.14 21.02 2.99
CA LYS A 204 -18.09 21.90 1.81
C LYS A 204 -16.65 22.22 1.41
N LEU A 205 -15.81 22.55 2.39
CA LEU A 205 -14.43 22.91 2.16
C LEU A 205 -13.61 21.70 1.65
N LEU A 206 -13.83 20.51 2.23
CA LEU A 206 -13.17 19.30 1.73
C LEU A 206 -13.51 19.04 0.26
N VAL A 207 -14.81 19.14 -0.08
CA VAL A 207 -15.31 18.94 -1.45
C VAL A 207 -14.72 19.96 -2.42
N GLU A 208 -14.68 21.24 -2.04
CA GLU A 208 -14.10 22.30 -2.86
C GLU A 208 -12.59 22.12 -3.06
N ALA A 209 -11.85 21.74 -2.00
CA ALA A 209 -10.41 21.49 -2.09
C ALA A 209 -10.07 20.32 -3.02
N VAL A 210 -10.80 19.19 -2.93
CA VAL A 210 -10.61 18.06 -3.85
C VAL A 210 -11.00 18.46 -5.27
N ALA A 211 -12.15 19.13 -5.46
CA ALA A 211 -12.62 19.53 -6.80
C ALA A 211 -11.63 20.48 -7.48
N TRP A 212 -11.11 21.44 -6.73
CA TRP A 212 -10.08 22.37 -7.20
C TRP A 212 -8.80 21.63 -7.60
N SER A 213 -8.30 20.72 -6.75
CA SER A 213 -7.09 19.94 -7.07
C SER A 213 -7.28 19.09 -8.33
N ARG A 214 -8.46 18.46 -8.49
CA ARG A 214 -8.80 17.70 -9.69
C ARG A 214 -8.85 18.54 -10.96
N ALA A 215 -9.29 19.79 -10.87
CA ALA A 215 -9.28 20.72 -12.00
C ALA A 215 -7.85 21.02 -12.49
N GLY A 216 -6.87 21.05 -11.58
CA GLY A 216 -5.44 21.18 -11.90
C GLY A 216 -4.77 19.88 -12.38
N GLY A 217 -5.53 18.81 -12.60
CA GLY A 217 -5.00 17.49 -12.94
C GLY A 217 -4.36 16.77 -11.75
N ALA A 218 -4.73 17.15 -10.52
CA ALA A 218 -4.19 16.66 -9.27
C ALA A 218 -5.20 15.90 -8.37
N GLY A 219 -4.71 15.02 -7.49
CA GLY A 219 -5.51 14.31 -6.47
C GLY A 219 -5.47 14.98 -5.09
N GLN A 220 -6.08 14.35 -4.08
CA GLN A 220 -5.91 14.79 -2.68
C GLN A 220 -5.53 13.64 -1.73
N VAL A 221 -4.61 13.89 -0.80
CA VAL A 221 -4.31 13.01 0.34
C VAL A 221 -4.83 13.68 1.61
N SER A 222 -5.73 12.99 2.29
CA SER A 222 -6.35 13.46 3.53
C SER A 222 -5.68 12.79 4.72
N PHE A 223 -4.97 13.58 5.52
CA PHE A 223 -4.41 13.11 6.79
C PHE A 223 -5.32 13.57 7.95
N THR A 224 -5.92 12.68 8.73
CA THR A 224 -5.83 11.20 8.75
C THR A 224 -7.13 10.54 8.26
N TYR A 225 -7.07 9.22 8.04
CA TYR A 225 -8.27 8.40 7.85
C TYR A 225 -9.26 8.55 9.01
N SER A 226 -8.77 8.56 10.26
CA SER A 226 -9.62 8.74 11.44
C SER A 226 -10.28 10.12 11.50
N GLY A 227 -9.63 11.16 11.02
CA GLY A 227 -10.26 12.48 10.92
C GLY A 227 -11.32 12.53 9.82
N LEU A 228 -11.17 11.78 8.72
CA LEU A 228 -12.20 11.64 7.67
C LEU A 228 -13.50 11.04 8.23
N LEU A 229 -13.38 10.17 9.25
CA LEU A 229 -14.51 9.53 9.93
C LEU A 229 -14.93 10.26 11.21
N ALA A 230 -14.28 11.36 11.58
CA ALA A 230 -14.54 12.03 12.86
C ALA A 230 -15.92 12.71 12.94
N ARG A 231 -16.64 12.79 11.81
CA ARG A 231 -18.03 13.24 11.68
C ARG A 231 -18.96 12.10 11.20
N GLY A 232 -18.62 10.86 11.54
CA GLY A 232 -19.33 9.68 11.05
C GLY A 232 -19.23 9.57 9.53
N THR A 233 -20.37 9.47 8.85
CA THR A 233 -20.45 9.31 7.40
C THR A 233 -20.62 10.63 6.64
N GLU A 234 -20.61 11.80 7.33
CA GLU A 234 -20.81 13.12 6.70
C GLU A 234 -19.78 13.40 5.58
N LEU A 235 -18.49 13.36 5.90
CA LEU A 235 -17.40 13.65 4.95
C LEU A 235 -17.31 12.61 3.81
N PRO A 236 -17.35 11.28 4.08
CA PRO A 236 -17.40 10.29 3.01
C PRO A 236 -18.59 10.45 2.08
N ASN A 237 -19.78 10.77 2.60
CA ASN A 237 -20.97 10.98 1.78
C ASN A 237 -20.87 12.25 0.93
N ALA A 238 -20.31 13.33 1.47
CA ALA A 238 -20.06 14.56 0.72
C ALA A 238 -19.07 14.34 -0.43
N LEU A 239 -17.96 13.64 -0.17
CA LEU A 239 -16.97 13.27 -1.19
C LEU A 239 -17.59 12.38 -2.28
N ARG A 240 -18.37 11.36 -1.87
CA ARG A 240 -19.09 10.46 -2.78
C ARG A 240 -20.12 11.20 -3.63
N ALA A 241 -20.80 12.20 -3.08
CA ALA A 241 -21.80 12.99 -3.79
C ALA A 241 -21.19 14.01 -4.77
N GLY A 242 -19.96 14.46 -4.49
CA GLY A 242 -19.21 15.42 -5.29
C GLY A 242 -18.03 14.78 -6.05
N PRO A 243 -16.78 15.11 -5.71
CA PRO A 243 -15.61 14.87 -6.55
C PRO A 243 -15.25 13.40 -6.75
N PHE A 244 -15.72 12.48 -5.90
CA PHE A 244 -15.46 11.03 -6.06
C PHE A 244 -16.52 10.30 -6.90
N LYS A 245 -17.49 11.01 -7.51
CA LYS A 245 -18.37 10.43 -8.54
C LYS A 245 -17.63 9.95 -9.77
N HIS A 246 -16.50 10.59 -10.09
CA HIS A 246 -15.73 10.32 -11.29
C HIS A 246 -14.40 9.68 -10.92
N ALA A 247 -14.00 8.67 -11.70
CA ALA A 247 -12.67 8.08 -11.62
C ALA A 247 -11.58 9.16 -11.74
N ALA A 248 -10.46 8.95 -11.07
CA ALA A 248 -9.25 9.75 -11.24
C ALA A 248 -8.15 8.84 -11.78
N SER A 249 -7.28 9.40 -12.63
CA SER A 249 -6.04 8.73 -13.04
C SER A 249 -4.93 9.10 -12.07
N PRO A 250 -4.28 8.13 -11.42
CA PRO A 250 -3.01 8.39 -10.74
C PRO A 250 -1.98 8.93 -11.73
N PRO A 251 -1.13 9.89 -11.33
CA PRO A 251 -0.22 10.59 -12.25
C PRO A 251 0.90 9.70 -12.81
N TRP A 252 1.23 8.60 -12.13
CA TRP A 252 2.22 7.61 -12.60
C TRP A 252 1.62 6.55 -13.54
N ARG A 253 0.36 6.68 -13.98
CA ARG A 253 -0.28 5.74 -14.90
C ARG A 253 -0.53 6.36 -16.27
N GLU A 254 -0.34 5.56 -17.32
CA GLU A 254 -0.56 5.98 -18.70
C GLU A 254 -2.05 6.10 -19.09
N ALA A 255 -2.94 5.35 -18.43
CA ALA A 255 -4.37 5.31 -18.74
C ALA A 255 -5.27 5.44 -17.51
N ALA A 256 -6.45 6.04 -17.71
CA ALA A 256 -7.50 6.18 -16.71
C ALA A 256 -8.22 4.85 -16.42
N GLY A 257 -8.79 4.72 -15.22
CA GLY A 257 -9.66 3.59 -14.85
C GLY A 257 -9.52 3.23 -13.37
N TRP A 258 -10.52 2.52 -12.84
CA TRP A 258 -10.42 2.01 -11.48
C TRP A 258 -9.60 0.73 -11.45
N ARG A 259 -8.91 0.50 -10.33
CA ARG A 259 -8.40 -0.85 -10.08
C ARG A 259 -9.60 -1.77 -9.81
N PRO A 260 -9.57 -2.98 -10.35
CA PRO A 260 -10.58 -3.98 -10.09
C PRO A 260 -10.75 -4.26 -8.60
N ARG A 261 -12.00 -4.41 -8.18
CA ARG A 261 -12.29 -4.99 -6.87
C ARG A 261 -12.11 -6.49 -6.92
N GLY A 262 -11.77 -7.08 -5.78
CA GLY A 262 -11.77 -8.53 -5.64
C GLY A 262 -13.17 -9.10 -5.84
N MET A 263 -13.26 -10.21 -6.55
CA MET A 263 -14.49 -10.92 -6.86
C MET A 263 -14.59 -12.16 -5.99
N ILE A 264 -15.71 -12.31 -5.28
CA ILE A 264 -15.97 -13.46 -4.42
C ILE A 264 -16.95 -14.37 -5.15
N PHE A 265 -16.61 -15.65 -5.24
CA PHE A 265 -17.44 -16.69 -5.83
C PHE A 265 -17.84 -17.69 -4.74
N PRO A 266 -19.15 -17.88 -4.49
CA PRO A 266 -19.61 -18.81 -3.46
C PRO A 266 -19.36 -20.27 -3.86
N ALA A 267 -19.36 -21.17 -2.87
CA ALA A 267 -19.36 -22.61 -3.10
C ALA A 267 -20.80 -23.09 -3.39
N LEU A 268 -21.13 -23.19 -4.68
CA LEU A 268 -22.47 -23.60 -5.12
C LEU A 268 -22.54 -25.12 -5.36
N ALA A 269 -23.69 -25.74 -5.11
CA ALA A 269 -23.87 -27.19 -5.21
C ALA A 269 -23.56 -27.76 -6.60
N GLU A 270 -23.69 -26.95 -7.67
CA GLU A 270 -23.35 -27.33 -9.05
C GLU A 270 -21.86 -27.63 -9.23
N GLY A 271 -21.00 -27.14 -8.32
CA GLY A 271 -19.57 -27.43 -8.34
C GLY A 271 -19.22 -28.80 -7.77
N ALA A 272 -20.15 -29.48 -7.12
CA ALA A 272 -19.89 -30.72 -6.37
C ALA A 272 -19.88 -31.97 -7.26
N GLU A 273 -18.81 -32.76 -7.14
CA GLU A 273 -18.74 -34.15 -7.58
C GLU A 273 -18.55 -35.05 -6.35
N GLY A 274 -19.57 -35.83 -6.00
CA GLY A 274 -19.61 -36.65 -4.78
C GLY A 274 -20.67 -36.16 -3.79
N PRO A 275 -20.74 -36.76 -2.58
CA PRO A 275 -21.81 -36.48 -1.61
C PRO A 275 -21.53 -35.24 -0.75
N TRP A 276 -21.29 -34.10 -1.40
CA TRP A 276 -21.16 -32.82 -0.72
C TRP A 276 -22.50 -32.37 -0.15
N HIS A 277 -22.47 -31.70 1.00
CA HIS A 277 -23.67 -31.15 1.64
C HIS A 277 -23.39 -29.82 2.31
N VAL A 278 -24.43 -29.04 2.56
CA VAL A 278 -24.33 -27.80 3.34
C VAL A 278 -24.35 -28.15 4.82
N ASP A 279 -23.37 -27.66 5.57
CA ASP A 279 -23.37 -27.74 7.03
C ASP A 279 -24.18 -26.56 7.61
N ALA A 280 -25.02 -26.83 8.62
CA ALA A 280 -25.86 -25.80 9.24
C ALA A 280 -25.05 -24.73 10.00
N GLU A 281 -23.86 -25.09 10.51
CA GLU A 281 -22.93 -24.18 11.16
C GLU A 281 -22.17 -23.33 10.13
N TRP A 282 -21.97 -23.85 8.91
CA TRP A 282 -21.25 -23.19 7.81
C TRP A 282 -22.11 -23.10 6.53
N PRO A 283 -23.15 -22.24 6.52
CA PRO A 283 -24.09 -22.17 5.39
C PRO A 283 -23.48 -21.66 4.08
N ASP A 284 -22.31 -21.03 4.13
CA ASP A 284 -21.57 -20.55 2.96
C ASP A 284 -20.62 -21.61 2.36
N PHE A 285 -20.64 -22.83 2.91
CA PHE A 285 -19.74 -23.93 2.53
C PHE A 285 -20.51 -25.14 2.03
N GLN A 286 -19.81 -25.92 1.22
CA GLN A 286 -20.11 -27.32 0.95
C GLN A 286 -19.09 -28.17 1.69
N VAL A 287 -19.53 -29.20 2.39
CA VAL A 287 -18.67 -30.06 3.21
C VAL A 287 -18.73 -31.48 2.67
N LEU A 288 -17.56 -32.11 2.61
CA LEU A 288 -17.42 -33.53 2.32
C LEU A 288 -16.91 -34.25 3.57
N ASP A 289 -17.67 -35.26 4.01
CA ASP A 289 -17.25 -36.15 5.10
C ASP A 289 -16.00 -36.95 4.70
N GLY A 290 -15.08 -37.12 5.64
CA GLY A 290 -13.90 -37.92 5.43
C GLY A 290 -14.21 -39.41 5.27
N GLY A 291 -13.29 -40.13 4.62
CA GLY A 291 -13.48 -41.51 4.19
C GLY A 291 -14.27 -41.65 2.88
N VAL A 292 -14.61 -40.53 2.23
CA VAL A 292 -15.28 -40.49 0.93
C VAL A 292 -14.46 -39.64 -0.06
N GLN A 293 -14.47 -40.03 -1.34
CA GLN A 293 -13.82 -39.26 -2.39
C GLN A 293 -14.80 -38.28 -3.03
N GLY A 294 -14.31 -37.09 -3.35
CA GLY A 294 -15.08 -36.08 -4.07
C GLY A 294 -14.20 -34.96 -4.61
N SER A 295 -14.75 -34.18 -5.54
CA SER A 295 -14.12 -32.95 -6.02
C SER A 295 -15.12 -31.79 -6.01
N PHE A 296 -14.61 -30.57 -5.97
CA PHE A 296 -15.42 -29.36 -5.98
C PHE A 296 -14.80 -28.32 -6.91
N GLY A 297 -15.53 -27.90 -7.94
CA GLY A 297 -15.08 -26.89 -8.91
C GLY A 297 -15.75 -25.54 -8.71
N TRP A 298 -15.02 -24.46 -8.99
CA TRP A 298 -15.56 -23.11 -9.07
C TRP A 298 -15.50 -22.60 -10.50
N TRP A 299 -16.66 -22.29 -11.08
CA TRP A 299 -16.75 -21.68 -12.41
C TRP A 299 -16.88 -20.16 -12.28
N VAL A 300 -16.03 -19.45 -13.01
CA VAL A 300 -15.88 -18.01 -12.95
C VAL A 300 -16.01 -17.42 -14.34
N GLN A 301 -16.84 -16.39 -14.46
CA GLN A 301 -16.85 -15.50 -15.62
C GLN A 301 -16.47 -14.11 -15.13
N GLN A 302 -15.28 -13.67 -15.52
CA GLN A 302 -14.74 -12.38 -15.12
C GLN A 302 -14.65 -11.45 -16.34
N PRO A 303 -14.81 -10.12 -16.18
CA PRO A 303 -15.04 -9.23 -17.33
C PRO A 303 -13.81 -8.92 -18.20
N HIS A 304 -12.56 -9.06 -17.71
CA HIS A 304 -11.37 -8.57 -18.40
C HIS A 304 -10.16 -9.50 -18.26
N ALA A 305 -9.50 -9.82 -19.37
CA ALA A 305 -8.30 -10.66 -19.34
C ALA A 305 -7.21 -10.09 -18.40
N ALA A 306 -6.75 -10.91 -17.44
CA ALA A 306 -5.70 -10.57 -16.48
C ALA A 306 -5.21 -11.83 -15.75
N TRP A 307 -4.10 -11.67 -15.03
CA TRP A 307 -3.70 -12.58 -13.97
C TRP A 307 -4.46 -12.26 -12.68
N PHE A 308 -4.92 -13.30 -11.99
CA PHE A 308 -5.64 -13.22 -10.73
C PHE A 308 -4.95 -14.07 -9.67
N ASP A 309 -4.69 -13.48 -8.52
CA ASP A 309 -4.42 -14.23 -7.30
C ASP A 309 -5.69 -14.91 -6.78
N VAL A 310 -5.58 -16.21 -6.56
CA VAL A 310 -6.64 -17.07 -6.05
C VAL A 310 -6.47 -17.22 -4.54
N HIS A 311 -7.54 -16.93 -3.81
CA HIS A 311 -7.62 -17.15 -2.37
C HIS A 311 -8.80 -18.07 -2.07
N VAL A 312 -8.61 -18.99 -1.14
CA VAL A 312 -9.66 -19.84 -0.58
C VAL A 312 -9.98 -19.37 0.83
N TRP A 313 -11.23 -19.53 1.26
CA TRP A 313 -11.63 -19.20 2.61
C TRP A 313 -11.50 -20.41 3.54
N VAL A 314 -10.64 -20.31 4.55
CA VAL A 314 -10.45 -21.31 5.61
C VAL A 314 -11.17 -20.84 6.88
N PRO A 315 -12.07 -21.64 7.48
CA PRO A 315 -12.74 -21.29 8.73
C PRO A 315 -11.77 -20.95 9.86
N ALA A 316 -12.19 -20.08 10.77
CA ALA A 316 -11.41 -19.75 11.96
C ALA A 316 -11.33 -20.94 12.94
N ASP A 317 -12.42 -21.71 13.06
CA ASP A 317 -12.41 -22.98 13.78
C ASP A 317 -11.97 -24.09 12.84
N GLN A 318 -10.75 -24.59 13.04
CA GLN A 318 -10.12 -25.61 12.18
C GLN A 318 -10.21 -27.02 12.78
N ARG A 319 -10.93 -27.19 13.90
CA ARG A 319 -11.10 -28.50 14.54
C ARG A 319 -11.92 -29.42 13.63
N GLY A 320 -11.41 -30.62 13.38
CA GLY A 320 -12.08 -31.59 12.52
C GLY A 320 -11.85 -31.37 11.02
N LEU A 321 -11.11 -30.33 10.61
CA LEU A 321 -10.80 -30.13 9.20
C LEU A 321 -9.76 -31.13 8.69
N ALA A 322 -9.86 -31.46 7.41
CA ALA A 322 -8.91 -32.32 6.71
C ALA A 322 -7.48 -31.76 6.78
N ARG A 323 -6.50 -32.65 6.97
CA ARG A 323 -5.08 -32.24 7.05
C ARG A 323 -4.42 -32.05 5.68
N GLN A 324 -5.12 -32.45 4.62
CA GLN A 324 -4.65 -32.29 3.26
C GLN A 324 -5.85 -32.05 2.35
N ALA A 325 -5.89 -30.85 1.78
CA ALA A 325 -6.78 -30.48 0.70
C ALA A 325 -5.94 -30.10 -0.52
N THR A 326 -6.17 -30.77 -1.65
CA THR A 326 -5.40 -30.54 -2.86
C THR A 326 -6.22 -29.69 -3.83
N TYR A 327 -5.75 -28.49 -4.13
CA TYR A 327 -6.35 -27.58 -5.10
C TYR A 327 -5.60 -27.64 -6.42
N LEU A 328 -6.31 -27.82 -7.52
CA LEU A 328 -5.84 -27.60 -8.87
C LEU A 328 -6.22 -26.18 -9.29
N LEU A 329 -5.21 -25.36 -9.57
CA LEU A 329 -5.35 -24.06 -10.20
C LEU A 329 -5.20 -24.22 -11.71
N GLN A 330 -6.16 -23.74 -12.48
CA GLN A 330 -6.19 -23.87 -13.95
C GLN A 330 -6.26 -22.49 -14.60
N GLY A 331 -5.14 -22.05 -15.14
CA GLY A 331 -5.09 -20.88 -16.03
C GLY A 331 -5.19 -21.28 -17.50
N GLU A 332 -5.06 -20.29 -18.37
CA GLU A 332 -5.05 -20.45 -19.83
C GLU A 332 -3.99 -21.42 -20.35
N GLN A 333 -2.77 -21.34 -19.81
CA GLN A 333 -1.62 -22.12 -20.28
C GLN A 333 -1.03 -23.05 -19.22
N GLU A 334 -1.40 -22.84 -17.96
CA GLU A 334 -0.74 -23.49 -16.82
C GLU A 334 -1.73 -24.17 -15.89
N ARG A 335 -1.28 -25.27 -15.30
CA ARG A 335 -2.00 -26.02 -14.29
C ARG A 335 -1.08 -26.30 -13.12
N THR A 336 -1.48 -25.89 -11.94
CA THR A 336 -0.66 -25.99 -10.73
C THR A 336 -1.43 -26.66 -9.63
N TRP A 337 -0.85 -27.68 -9.01
CA TRP A 337 -1.40 -28.33 -7.83
C TRP A 337 -0.85 -27.68 -6.56
N VAL A 338 -1.73 -27.43 -5.60
CA VAL A 338 -1.42 -26.76 -4.34
C VAL A 338 -2.02 -27.59 -3.22
N GLU A 339 -1.18 -27.99 -2.26
CA GLU A 339 -1.63 -28.71 -1.07
C GLU A 339 -1.73 -27.74 0.10
N LEU A 340 -2.82 -27.85 0.86
CA LEU A 340 -3.08 -27.04 2.04
C LEU A 340 -3.51 -27.94 3.19
N ASP A 341 -2.83 -27.80 4.34
CA ASP A 341 -3.29 -28.38 5.60
C ASP A 341 -4.34 -27.46 6.23
N LEU A 342 -5.62 -27.84 6.11
CA LEU A 342 -6.73 -27.01 6.60
C LEU A 342 -6.84 -27.02 8.13
N ALA A 343 -6.17 -27.95 8.82
CA ALA A 343 -6.18 -28.07 10.27
C ALA A 343 -5.06 -27.27 10.96
N ALA A 344 -4.12 -26.72 10.18
CA ALA A 344 -2.91 -26.05 10.68
C ALA A 344 -2.59 -24.75 9.92
N VAL A 345 -3.61 -24.00 9.49
CA VAL A 345 -3.41 -22.69 8.88
C VAL A 345 -3.18 -21.63 9.96
N ASP A 346 -1.97 -21.07 10.01
CA ASP A 346 -1.56 -20.05 11.00
C ASP A 346 -2.46 -18.80 11.01
N GLN A 347 -2.92 -18.37 9.83
CA GLN A 347 -3.80 -17.20 9.66
C GLN A 347 -5.04 -17.59 8.82
N PRO A 348 -6.10 -18.13 9.47
CA PRO A 348 -7.33 -18.49 8.76
C PRO A 348 -8.07 -17.27 8.20
N GLY A 349 -9.05 -17.52 7.34
CA GLY A 349 -9.72 -16.53 6.50
C GLY A 349 -9.30 -16.69 5.04
N TRP A 350 -8.99 -15.59 4.35
CA TRP A 350 -8.54 -15.64 2.95
C TRP A 350 -7.08 -16.09 2.86
N VAL A 351 -6.86 -17.34 2.46
CA VAL A 351 -5.53 -17.92 2.24
C VAL A 351 -5.24 -17.91 0.75
N ARG A 352 -4.16 -17.23 0.34
CA ARG A 352 -3.70 -17.23 -1.05
C ARG A 352 -3.11 -18.59 -1.41
N ILE A 353 -3.61 -19.22 -2.45
CA ILE A 353 -3.13 -20.53 -2.92
C ILE A 353 -2.37 -20.46 -4.25
N GLY A 354 -2.43 -19.35 -4.98
CA GLY A 354 -1.62 -19.15 -6.19
C GLY A 354 -2.18 -18.09 -7.10
N SER A 355 -1.80 -18.14 -8.39
CA SER A 355 -2.27 -17.22 -9.42
C SER A 355 -2.71 -17.97 -10.67
N VAL A 356 -3.69 -17.44 -11.38
CA VAL A 356 -4.19 -17.97 -12.66
C VAL A 356 -4.38 -16.85 -13.67
N GLU A 357 -4.01 -17.09 -14.92
CA GLU A 357 -4.40 -16.22 -16.04
C GLU A 357 -5.78 -16.62 -16.54
N LEU A 358 -6.69 -15.65 -16.66
CA LEU A 358 -8.05 -15.88 -17.15
C LEU A 358 -8.38 -14.93 -18.30
N ARG A 359 -9.08 -15.43 -19.31
CA ARG A 359 -9.71 -14.60 -20.35
C ARG A 359 -10.90 -13.82 -19.80
N GLY A 360 -11.10 -12.63 -20.36
CA GLY A 360 -12.26 -11.80 -20.06
C GLY A 360 -13.49 -12.26 -20.85
N GLY A 361 -14.64 -12.32 -20.20
CA GLY A 361 -15.93 -12.61 -20.81
C GLY A 361 -16.23 -14.11 -21.04
N GLU A 362 -15.26 -14.99 -20.81
CA GLU A 362 -15.42 -16.44 -20.95
C GLU A 362 -15.64 -17.11 -19.59
N LEU A 363 -16.46 -18.16 -19.55
CA LEU A 363 -16.64 -18.99 -18.35
C LEU A 363 -15.47 -19.99 -18.27
N ALA A 364 -14.74 -19.98 -17.16
CA ALA A 364 -13.62 -20.87 -16.90
C ALA A 364 -13.74 -21.54 -15.53
N GLU A 365 -13.06 -22.66 -15.33
CA GLU A 365 -12.94 -23.33 -14.02
C GLU A 365 -11.54 -23.08 -13.44
N PRO A 366 -11.26 -21.92 -12.81
CA PRO A 366 -9.93 -21.59 -12.32
C PRO A 366 -9.46 -22.45 -11.14
N VAL A 367 -10.37 -23.06 -10.40
CA VAL A 367 -10.07 -23.77 -9.16
C VAL A 367 -10.89 -25.06 -9.10
N ARG A 368 -10.21 -26.17 -8.81
CA ARG A 368 -10.84 -27.43 -8.41
C ARG A 368 -10.19 -27.97 -7.15
N LEU A 369 -10.97 -28.20 -6.10
CA LEU A 369 -10.57 -28.92 -4.91
C LEU A 369 -10.77 -30.42 -5.13
N VAL A 370 -9.76 -31.22 -4.84
CA VAL A 370 -9.83 -32.68 -4.80
C VAL A 370 -9.68 -33.11 -3.35
N ALA A 371 -10.73 -33.72 -2.81
CA ALA A 371 -10.80 -34.17 -1.43
C ALA A 371 -10.56 -35.68 -1.36
N THR A 372 -9.53 -36.07 -0.60
CA THR A 372 -9.14 -37.48 -0.41
C THR A 372 -8.93 -37.82 1.06
N GLU A 373 -9.47 -37.02 1.98
CA GLU A 373 -9.34 -37.26 3.43
C GLU A 373 -9.88 -38.65 3.78
N GLY A 374 -9.03 -39.48 4.36
CA GLY A 374 -9.36 -40.88 4.66
C GLY A 374 -9.94 -41.07 6.06
N SER A 375 -9.69 -40.14 6.98
CA SER A 375 -10.21 -40.19 8.34
C SER A 375 -11.69 -39.81 8.37
N LYS A 376 -12.55 -40.72 8.84
CA LYS A 376 -13.99 -40.46 9.01
C LYS A 376 -14.31 -39.41 10.08
N ASP A 377 -13.35 -39.08 10.92
CA ASP A 377 -13.48 -38.08 11.97
C ASP A 377 -13.16 -36.65 11.46
N LEU A 378 -12.71 -36.53 10.22
CA LEU A 378 -12.36 -35.26 9.59
C LEU A 378 -13.30 -34.95 8.43
N HIS A 379 -13.34 -33.68 8.03
CA HIS A 379 -14.18 -33.18 6.94
C HIS A 379 -13.41 -32.17 6.09
N THR A 380 -13.71 -32.16 4.78
CA THR A 380 -13.11 -31.23 3.82
C THR A 380 -14.13 -30.14 3.47
N PRO A 381 -13.92 -28.89 3.91
CA PRO A 381 -14.78 -27.77 3.54
C PRO A 381 -14.36 -27.14 2.19
N ALA A 382 -15.33 -26.93 1.31
CA ALA A 382 -15.26 -26.09 0.13
C ALA A 382 -15.99 -24.77 0.40
N GLY A 383 -15.24 -23.71 0.70
CA GLY A 383 -15.78 -22.38 0.97
C GLY A 383 -15.80 -21.46 -0.25
N PRO A 384 -16.20 -20.20 -0.09
CA PRO A 384 -16.08 -19.23 -1.17
C PRO A 384 -14.61 -19.02 -1.56
N ILE A 385 -14.37 -18.70 -2.83
CA ILE A 385 -13.07 -18.26 -3.34
C ILE A 385 -13.07 -16.75 -3.61
N LEU A 386 -11.91 -16.13 -3.51
CA LEU A 386 -11.68 -14.73 -3.83
C LEU A 386 -10.61 -14.63 -4.93
N LEU A 387 -10.98 -13.97 -6.02
CA LEU A 387 -10.04 -13.57 -7.06
C LEU A 387 -9.72 -12.09 -6.90
N THR A 388 -8.44 -11.76 -6.77
CA THR A 388 -7.94 -10.38 -6.87
C THR A 388 -6.98 -10.30 -8.04
N VAL A 389 -7.03 -9.25 -8.84
CA VAL A 389 -6.02 -9.07 -9.90
C VAL A 389 -4.63 -9.07 -9.29
N ASN A 390 -3.74 -9.89 -9.84
CA ASN A 390 -2.32 -9.91 -9.51
C ASN A 390 -1.67 -8.70 -10.19
N ARG A 391 -1.27 -7.71 -9.39
CA ARG A 391 -0.81 -6.42 -9.91
C ARG A 391 0.60 -6.46 -10.49
N ARG A 392 1.41 -7.46 -10.15
CA ARG A 392 2.75 -7.66 -10.74
C ARG A 392 2.68 -8.25 -12.13
N LEU A 393 1.82 -9.24 -12.34
CA LEU A 393 1.61 -9.90 -13.63
C LEU A 393 0.60 -9.16 -14.51
N SER A 394 -0.19 -8.26 -13.95
CA SER A 394 -1.14 -7.42 -14.68
C SER A 394 -1.11 -5.97 -14.17
N PRO A 395 0.05 -5.28 -14.29
CA PRO A 395 0.22 -3.90 -13.81
C PRO A 395 -0.72 -2.92 -14.51
N ASP A 396 -1.19 -3.27 -15.72
CA ASP A 396 -2.12 -2.45 -16.50
C ASP A 396 -3.57 -2.92 -16.42
N ALA A 397 -3.97 -3.82 -15.52
CA ALA A 397 -5.38 -4.21 -15.42
C ALA A 397 -6.24 -3.08 -14.79
N ARG A 398 -7.30 -2.65 -15.51
CA ARG A 398 -8.21 -1.54 -15.17
C ARG A 398 -9.62 -1.79 -15.69
N TRP A 399 -10.63 -1.33 -14.94
CA TRP A 399 -12.07 -1.44 -15.24
C TRP A 399 -12.78 -0.08 -15.20
#